data_AF-A0A0C5G2C3-F1
#
_entry.id   AF-A0A0C5G2C3-F1
#
_cell.length_a   1.000
_cell.length_b   1.000
_cell.length_c   1.000
_cell.angle_alpha   90.00
_cell.angle_beta   90.00
_cell.angle_gamma   90.00
#
_symmetry.space_group_name_H-M   'P 1'
#
loop_
_entity.id
_entity.type
_entity.pdbx_description
1 polymer ?
#
loop_
_entity_poly.entity_id
_entity_poly.type
_entity_poly.pdbx_seq_one_letter_code
_entity_poly.pdbx_strand_id
1 'polypeptide(L)'
;MSTYSVDSSGYQQNVRHLDAAAEDVGTAASQMPGEQCSVYDVYGGEDSGPAFERCVTAWHDEADVLRSALDEIANKLRVTSNNYGLAEDYAAGRVHGAATVTGGPAPAPAAHASDPSPFG
;
A
#
# COMPACT_ATOMS: atom_id res chain seq x y z
N MET A 1 15.55 -7.16 -27.03
CA MET A 1 15.31 -7.86 -25.75
C MET A 1 14.62 -6.87 -24.83
N SER A 2 13.37 -7.14 -24.48
CA SER A 2 12.58 -6.27 -23.59
C SER A 2 13.00 -6.56 -22.17
N THR A 3 13.68 -5.61 -21.53
CA THR A 3 13.96 -5.65 -20.10
C THR A 3 12.65 -5.41 -19.36
N TYR A 4 12.24 -6.36 -18.53
CA TYR A 4 11.16 -6.16 -17.57
C TYR A 4 11.66 -5.17 -16.51
N SER A 5 11.57 -3.87 -16.78
CA SER A 5 11.68 -2.85 -15.74
C SER A 5 10.31 -2.73 -15.10
N VAL A 6 10.19 -3.13 -13.84
CA VAL A 6 8.98 -2.83 -13.07
C VAL A 6 8.84 -1.30 -13.03
N ASP A 7 7.67 -0.77 -13.44
CA ASP A 7 7.41 0.66 -13.44
C ASP A 7 7.24 1.18 -11.99
N SER A 8 8.38 1.37 -11.32
CA SER A 8 8.47 1.88 -9.95
C SER A 8 7.83 3.26 -9.80
N SER A 9 7.79 4.05 -10.88
CA SER A 9 7.15 5.36 -10.88
C SER A 9 5.63 5.27 -10.77
N GLY A 10 5.02 4.28 -11.44
CA GLY A 10 3.59 3.98 -11.33
C GLY A 10 3.20 3.50 -9.93
N TYR A 11 4.03 2.66 -9.29
CA TYR A 11 3.80 2.23 -7.90
C TYR A 11 3.84 3.42 -6.92
N GLN A 12 4.84 4.28 -7.01
CA GLN A 12 4.95 5.46 -6.15
C GLN A 12 3.82 6.47 -6.38
N GLN A 13 3.33 6.61 -7.60
CA GLN A 13 2.16 7.43 -7.88
C GLN A 13 0.90 6.85 -7.22
N ASN A 14 0.66 5.54 -7.35
CA ASN A 14 -0.50 4.89 -6.73
C ASN A 14 -0.45 4.94 -5.20
N VAL A 15 0.72 4.75 -4.58
CA VAL A 15 0.90 4.93 -3.14
C VAL A 15 0.48 6.34 -2.70
N ARG A 16 0.92 7.38 -3.41
CA ARG A 16 0.52 8.76 -3.11
C ARG A 16 -0.98 9.00 -3.26
N HIS A 17 -1.61 8.38 -4.25
CA HIS A 17 -3.07 8.47 -4.42
C HIS A 17 -3.82 7.79 -3.27
N LEU A 18 -3.33 6.65 -2.78
CA LEU A 18 -3.93 5.94 -1.64
C LEU A 18 -3.74 6.72 -0.34
N ASP A 19 -2.55 7.28 -0.10
CA ASP A 19 -2.27 8.13 1.06
C ASP A 19 -3.20 9.36 1.05
N ALA A 20 -3.36 10.03 -0.10
CA ALA A 20 -4.27 11.17 -0.25
C ALA A 20 -5.74 10.77 -0.02
N ALA A 21 -6.16 9.60 -0.52
CA ALA A 21 -7.51 9.10 -0.28
C ALA A 21 -7.76 8.82 1.22
N ALA A 22 -6.75 8.29 1.94
CA ALA A 22 -6.86 8.08 3.38
C ALA A 22 -6.98 9.42 4.15
N GLU A 23 -6.25 10.45 3.71
CA GLU A 23 -6.37 11.82 4.24
C GLU A 23 -7.75 12.43 3.96
N ASP A 24 -8.28 12.26 2.75
CA ASP A 24 -9.61 12.72 2.37
C ASP A 24 -10.71 12.05 3.21
N VAL A 25 -10.60 10.73 3.46
CA VAL A 25 -11.53 10.02 4.36
C VAL A 25 -11.43 10.58 5.79
N GLY A 26 -10.22 10.82 6.30
CA GLY A 26 -10.03 11.44 7.61
C GLY A 26 -10.65 12.84 7.70
N THR A 27 -10.50 13.63 6.64
CA THR A 27 -11.11 14.95 6.53
C THR A 27 -12.63 14.87 6.53
N ALA A 28 -13.21 13.97 5.74
CA ALA A 28 -14.65 13.72 5.72
C ALA A 28 -15.16 13.25 7.09
N ALA A 29 -14.42 12.36 7.75
CA ALA A 29 -14.74 11.88 9.09
C ALA A 29 -14.85 13.04 10.09
N SER A 30 -13.89 13.97 10.05
CA SER A 30 -13.83 15.13 10.94
C SER A 30 -14.98 16.14 10.78
N GLN A 31 -15.76 16.06 9.70
CA GLN A 31 -16.92 16.94 9.50
C GLN A 31 -18.11 16.56 10.39
N MET A 32 -18.19 15.30 10.83
CA MET A 32 -19.16 14.95 11.87
C MET A 32 -18.61 15.41 13.22
N PRO A 33 -19.44 16.06 14.04
CA PRO A 33 -19.01 16.45 15.37
C PRO A 33 -18.69 15.20 16.19
N GLY A 34 -17.54 15.18 16.86
CA GLY A 34 -17.17 14.09 17.77
C GLY A 34 -18.11 13.99 18.97
N GLU A 35 -17.80 13.10 19.92
CA GLU A 35 -18.59 12.91 21.15
C GLU A 35 -18.81 14.26 21.87
N GLN A 36 -20.03 14.80 21.79
CA GLN A 36 -20.36 16.05 22.47
C GLN A 36 -21.05 15.72 23.79
N CYS A 37 -20.65 16.37 24.87
CA CYS A 37 -21.31 16.17 26.17
C CYS A 37 -22.73 16.78 26.28
N SER A 38 -23.29 17.35 25.20
CA SER A 38 -24.52 18.17 25.22
C SER A 38 -25.45 17.95 24.00
N VAL A 39 -25.51 16.73 23.44
CA VAL A 39 -26.27 16.43 22.21
C VAL A 39 -27.79 16.47 22.42
N TYR A 40 -28.28 16.12 23.62
CA TYR A 40 -29.70 15.87 23.86
C TYR A 40 -30.61 17.06 23.53
N ASP A 41 -30.29 18.28 23.97
CA ASP A 41 -31.15 19.45 23.75
C ASP A 41 -31.07 20.02 22.32
N VAL A 42 -29.99 19.73 21.59
CA VAL A 42 -29.76 20.25 20.23
C VAL A 42 -30.39 19.34 19.17
N TYR A 43 -30.43 18.03 19.41
CA TYR A 43 -30.80 17.04 18.39
C TYR A 43 -32.19 16.42 18.59
N GLY A 44 -32.99 16.88 19.56
CA GLY A 44 -34.41 16.50 19.68
C GLY A 44 -34.76 15.67 20.91
N GLY A 45 -34.02 15.83 22.01
CA GLY A 45 -34.34 15.25 23.31
C GLY A 45 -33.81 13.83 23.52
N GLU A 46 -34.35 13.17 24.54
CA GLU A 46 -33.89 11.88 25.11
C GLU A 46 -33.83 10.72 24.10
N ASP A 47 -34.67 10.74 23.06
CA ASP A 47 -34.69 9.69 22.03
C ASP A 47 -33.71 9.98 20.88
N SER A 48 -33.58 11.24 20.48
CA SER A 48 -32.84 11.63 19.27
C SER A 48 -31.34 11.84 19.53
N GLY A 49 -30.98 12.24 20.75
CA GLY A 49 -29.58 12.36 21.19
C GLY A 49 -28.79 11.05 21.07
N PRO A 50 -29.25 9.94 21.68
CA PRO A 50 -28.56 8.65 21.61
C PRO A 50 -28.51 8.07 20.20
N ALA A 51 -29.55 8.31 19.38
CA ALA A 51 -29.56 7.87 17.99
C ALA A 51 -28.50 8.61 17.15
N PHE A 52 -28.36 9.92 17.36
CA PHE A 52 -27.31 10.72 16.73
C PHE A 52 -25.91 10.28 17.19
N GLU A 53 -25.70 10.10 18.49
CA GLU A 53 -24.41 9.62 19.04
C GLU A 53 -24.01 8.28 18.40
N ARG A 54 -24.92 7.31 18.32
CA ARG A 54 -24.65 6.03 17.64
C ARG A 54 -24.30 6.19 16.16
N CYS A 55 -24.95 7.12 15.46
CA CYS A 55 -24.65 7.40 14.06
C CYS A 55 -23.24 7.99 13.91
N VAL A 56 -22.87 8.93 14.78
CA VAL A 56 -21.55 9.55 14.78
C VAL A 56 -20.47 8.52 15.08
N THR A 57 -20.66 7.68 16.10
CA THR A 57 -19.72 6.60 16.43
C THR A 57 -19.55 5.65 15.25
N ALA A 58 -20.64 5.16 14.68
CA ALA A 58 -20.58 4.25 13.52
C ALA A 58 -19.91 4.91 12.30
N TRP A 59 -20.11 6.22 12.10
CA TRP A 59 -19.45 6.97 11.05
C TRP A 59 -17.94 7.04 11.23
N HIS A 60 -17.46 7.34 12.44
CA HIS A 60 -16.04 7.37 12.75
C HIS A 60 -15.41 5.97 12.65
N ASP A 61 -16.09 4.94 13.16
CA ASP A 61 -15.63 3.55 13.07
C ASP A 61 -15.44 3.11 11.60
N GLU A 62 -16.43 3.38 10.75
CA GLU A 62 -16.34 3.03 9.32
C GLU A 62 -15.22 3.83 8.61
N ALA A 63 -15.08 5.11 8.92
CA ALA A 63 -14.01 5.93 8.36
C ALA A 63 -12.63 5.40 8.74
N ASP A 64 -12.43 4.94 9.97
CA ASP A 64 -11.17 4.35 10.42
C ASP A 64 -10.88 3.01 9.73
N VAL A 65 -11.92 2.20 9.47
CA VAL A 65 -11.80 0.96 8.67
C VAL A 65 -11.32 1.29 7.25
N LEU A 66 -11.94 2.27 6.59
CA LEU A 66 -11.58 2.69 5.24
C LEU A 66 -10.15 3.24 5.16
N ARG A 67 -9.76 4.10 6.11
CA ARG A 67 -8.39 4.64 6.20
C ARG A 67 -7.37 3.53 6.38
N SER A 68 -7.62 2.61 7.32
CA SER A 68 -6.72 1.49 7.58
C SER A 68 -6.55 0.60 6.35
N ALA A 69 -7.62 0.33 5.61
CA ALA A 69 -7.55 -0.45 4.38
C ALA A 69 -6.72 0.24 3.29
N LEU A 70 -6.90 1.56 3.10
CA LEU A 70 -6.14 2.35 2.12
C LEU A 70 -4.63 2.37 2.48
N ASP A 71 -4.31 2.62 3.75
CA ASP A 71 -2.94 2.60 4.26
C ASP A 71 -2.30 1.21 4.14
N GLU A 72 -3.07 0.14 4.40
CA GLU A 72 -2.59 -1.24 4.24
C GLU A 72 -2.24 -1.54 2.78
N ILE A 73 -3.09 -1.14 1.83
CA ILE A 73 -2.81 -1.31 0.40
C ILE A 73 -1.57 -0.50 0.00
N ALA A 74 -1.46 0.76 0.45
CA ALA A 74 -0.29 1.60 0.20
C ALA A 74 1.00 0.96 0.72
N ASN A 75 0.96 0.41 1.94
CA ASN A 75 2.09 -0.30 2.54
C ASN A 75 2.45 -1.57 1.78
N LYS A 76 1.47 -2.37 1.34
CA LYS A 76 1.71 -3.55 0.50
C LYS A 76 2.40 -3.15 -0.81
N LEU A 77 1.95 -2.08 -1.47
CA LEU A 77 2.60 -1.57 -2.69
C LEU A 77 4.04 -1.10 -2.44
N ARG A 78 4.32 -0.44 -1.31
CA ARG A 78 5.70 -0.05 -0.92
C ARG A 78 6.58 -1.29 -0.74
N VAL A 79 6.11 -2.31 -0.02
CA VAL A 79 6.86 -3.56 0.20
C VAL A 79 7.11 -4.27 -1.13
N THR A 80 6.10 -4.38 -1.99
CA THR A 80 6.23 -4.98 -3.32
C THR A 80 7.24 -4.24 -4.18
N SER A 81 7.17 -2.91 -4.24
CA SER A 81 8.12 -2.08 -5.00
C SER A 81 9.54 -2.28 -4.51
N ASN A 82 9.76 -2.33 -3.20
CA ASN A 82 11.09 -2.52 -2.62
C ASN A 82 11.65 -3.92 -2.93
N ASN A 83 10.81 -4.96 -2.83
CA ASN A 83 11.24 -6.33 -3.15
C ASN A 83 11.63 -6.49 -4.61
N TYR A 84 10.85 -5.91 -5.54
CA TYR A 84 11.21 -5.93 -6.96
C TYR A 84 12.47 -5.12 -7.26
N GLY A 85 12.63 -3.93 -6.67
CA GLY A 85 13.85 -3.14 -6.82
C GLY A 85 15.11 -3.88 -6.35
N LEU A 86 15.06 -4.53 -5.18
CA LEU A 86 16.17 -5.33 -4.67
C LEU A 86 16.48 -6.54 -5.57
N ALA A 87 15.47 -7.20 -6.12
CA ALA A 87 15.66 -8.32 -7.03
C ALA A 87 16.29 -7.87 -8.37
N GLU A 88 15.87 -6.72 -8.89
CA GLU A 88 16.47 -6.10 -10.08
C GLU A 88 17.93 -5.71 -9.84
N ASP A 89 18.24 -5.05 -8.74
CA ASP A 89 19.61 -4.66 -8.37
C ASP A 89 20.53 -5.88 -8.21
N TYR A 90 20.02 -6.95 -7.57
CA TYR A 90 20.76 -8.20 -7.43
C TYR A 90 21.02 -8.87 -8.81
N ALA A 91 20.01 -8.90 -9.68
CA ALA A 91 20.15 -9.43 -11.02
C ALA A 91 21.15 -8.61 -11.86
N ALA A 92 21.05 -7.27 -11.82
CA ALA A 92 21.96 -6.36 -12.49
C ALA A 92 23.40 -6.53 -11.98
N GLY A 93 23.59 -6.65 -10.66
CA GLY A 93 24.89 -6.93 -10.04
C GLY A 93 25.49 -8.25 -10.50
N ARG A 94 24.70 -9.32 -10.60
CA ARG A 94 25.18 -10.61 -11.13
C ARG A 94 25.51 -10.55 -12.62
N VAL A 95 24.71 -9.85 -13.42
CA VAL A 95 24.99 -9.66 -14.85
C VAL A 95 26.27 -8.82 -15.04
N HIS A 96 26.45 -7.75 -14.27
CA HIS A 96 27.64 -6.91 -14.33
C HIS A 96 28.89 -7.64 -13.83
N GLY A 97 28.76 -8.45 -12.77
CA GLY A 97 29.82 -9.36 -12.29
C GLY A 97 30.20 -10.42 -13.33
N ALA A 98 29.22 -11.01 -14.02
CA ALA A 98 29.48 -11.94 -15.11
C ALA A 98 30.13 -11.25 -16.32
N ALA A 99 29.72 -10.03 -16.66
CA ALA A 99 30.30 -9.23 -17.73
C ALA A 99 31.75 -8.79 -17.44
N THR A 100 32.09 -8.54 -16.18
CA THR A 100 33.46 -8.19 -15.76
C THR A 100 34.39 -9.40 -15.66
N VAL A 101 33.85 -10.60 -15.36
CA VAL A 101 34.61 -11.86 -15.38
C VAL A 101 34.86 -12.39 -16.80
N THR A 102 34.02 -12.03 -17.78
CA THR A 102 34.08 -12.54 -19.17
C THR A 102 35.04 -11.79 -20.11
N GLY A 103 36.04 -11.07 -19.57
CA GLY A 103 37.21 -10.64 -20.34
C GLY A 103 38.10 -11.80 -20.84
N GLY A 104 37.79 -13.04 -20.47
CA GLY A 104 38.31 -14.28 -21.05
C GLY A 104 37.18 -15.11 -21.70
N PRO A 105 37.50 -16.03 -22.64
CA PRO A 105 36.52 -16.68 -23.50
C PRO A 105 35.38 -17.32 -22.69
N ALA A 106 34.15 -17.05 -23.13
CA ALA A 106 32.91 -17.37 -22.43
C ALA A 106 32.80 -18.88 -22.08
N PRO A 107 32.53 -19.24 -20.81
CA PRO A 107 32.20 -20.62 -20.47
C PRO A 107 30.79 -20.97 -20.98
N ALA A 108 30.64 -22.19 -21.48
CA ALA A 108 29.40 -22.74 -22.02
C ALA A 108 28.23 -22.66 -21.00
N PRO A 109 26.98 -22.48 -21.45
CA PRO A 109 25.83 -22.40 -20.55
C PRO A 109 25.65 -23.72 -19.78
N ALA A 110 25.66 -23.62 -18.45
CA ALA A 110 25.32 -24.74 -17.58
C ALA A 110 23.83 -25.09 -17.73
N ALA A 111 23.53 -26.38 -17.83
CA ALA A 111 22.18 -26.90 -17.95
C ALA A 111 21.28 -26.41 -16.79
N HIS A 112 20.07 -25.95 -17.14
CA HIS A 112 19.05 -25.52 -16.19
C HIS A 112 18.72 -26.64 -15.20
N ALA A 113 19.09 -26.46 -13.92
CA ALA A 113 18.46 -27.20 -12.84
C ALA A 113 17.08 -26.56 -12.60
N SER A 114 16.02 -27.34 -12.84
CA SER A 114 14.65 -26.95 -12.50
C SER A 114 14.51 -26.89 -10.98
N ASP A 115 14.64 -25.71 -10.39
CA ASP A 115 14.21 -25.49 -9.00
C ASP A 115 12.69 -25.29 -8.97
N PRO A 116 11.96 -25.92 -8.02
CA PRO A 116 10.52 -25.75 -7.89
C PRO A 116 10.16 -24.32 -7.45
N SER A 117 9.10 -23.77 -8.06
CA SER A 117 8.57 -22.44 -7.75
C SER A 117 8.23 -22.26 -6.27
N PRO A 118 8.49 -21.08 -5.67
CA PRO A 118 8.10 -20.75 -4.30
C PRO A 118 6.62 -20.37 -4.15
N PHE A 119 5.86 -20.39 -5.25
CA PHE A 119 4.41 -20.21 -5.25
C PHE A 119 3.76 -21.59 -5.42
N GLY A 120 3.72 -22.34 -4.32
CA GLY A 120 2.83 -23.50 -4.20
C GLY A 120 1.37 -23.08 -4.23
#